data_AF-X7ZMA7-F1
#
_entry.id   AF-X7ZMA7-F1
#
_cell.length_a   1.000
_cell.length_b   1.000
_cell.length_c   1.000
_cell.angle_alpha   90.00
_cell.angle_beta   90.00
_cell.angle_gamma   90.00
#
_symmetry.space_group_name_H-M   'P 1'
#
loop_
_entity.id
_entity.type
_entity.pdbx_description
1 polymer ?
#
loop_
_entity_poly.entity_id
_entity_poly.type
_entity_poly.pdbx_seq_one_letter_code
_entity_poly.pdbx_strand_id
1 'polypeptide(L)' 'MFVGIPLSLVVVLALMIFTRKGPHPATYEMSERWTHPPILWAATDEDVGGSHGGHGSSEFSVGGGASGTW' A
#
# COMPACT_ATOMS: atom_id res chain seq x y z
N MET A 1 21.78 -21.09 34.98
CA MET A 1 22.16 -21.60 33.65
C MET A 1 20.96 -21.97 32.78
N PHE A 2 19.89 -22.56 33.32
CA PHE A 2 18.68 -22.96 32.57
C PHE A 2 17.95 -21.86 31.79
N VAL A 3 17.99 -20.59 32.24
CA VAL A 3 17.34 -19.47 31.53
C VAL A 3 18.32 -18.68 30.66
N GLY A 4 19.59 -18.60 31.07
CA GLY A 4 20.61 -17.83 30.35
C GLY A 4 20.85 -18.37 28.94
N ILE A 5 21.07 -19.68 28.81
CA ILE A 5 21.32 -20.32 27.50
C ILE A 5 20.15 -20.14 26.52
N PRO A 6 18.89 -20.45 26.87
CA PRO A 6 17.80 -20.24 25.94
C PRO A 6 17.58 -18.75 25.62
N LEU A 7 17.78 -17.85 26.58
CA LEU A 7 17.67 -16.40 26.31
C LEU A 7 18.76 -15.94 25.33
N SER A 8 20.01 -16.34 25.55
CA SER A 8 21.12 -16.02 24.64
C SER A 8 20.86 -16.55 23.23
N LEU A 9 20.33 -17.76 23.10
CA LEU A 9 20.00 -18.37 21.82
C LEU A 9 18.92 -17.55 21.09
N VAL A 10 17.85 -17.16 21.79
CA VAL A 10 16.79 -16.32 21.22
C VAL A 10 17.34 -14.97 20.75
N VAL A 11 18.19 -14.32 21.54
CA VAL A 11 18.78 -13.03 21.17
C VAL A 11 19.64 -13.16 19.92
N VAL A 12 20.52 -14.17 19.85
CA VAL A 12 21.38 -14.40 18.68
C VAL A 12 20.54 -14.69 17.43
N LEU A 13 19.52 -15.54 17.54
CA LEU A 13 18.64 -15.86 16.41
C LEU A 13 17.81 -14.64 15.98
N ALA A 14 17.26 -13.89 16.91
CA ALA A 14 16.48 -12.69 16.62
C ALA A 14 17.32 -11.65 15.88
N LEU A 15 18.55 -11.39 16.35
CA LEU A 15 19.47 -10.51 15.64
C LEU A 15 19.80 -11.04 14.24
N MET A 16 20.07 -12.33 14.09
CA MET A 16 20.40 -12.91 12.80
C MET A 16 19.23 -12.88 11.80
N ILE A 17 17.99 -13.03 12.27
CA ILE A 17 16.79 -13.13 11.43
C ILE A 17 16.22 -11.74 11.12
N PHE A 18 15.99 -10.90 12.14
CA PHE A 18 15.26 -9.65 11.99
C PHE A 18 16.09 -8.46 11.51
N THR A 19 17.43 -8.56 11.52
CA THR A 19 18.29 -7.50 10.95
C THR A 19 18.50 -7.64 9.44
N ARG A 20 18.10 -8.76 8.86
CA ARG A 20 18.21 -8.97 7.41
C ARG A 20 17.17 -8.14 6.70
N LYS A 21 17.57 -7.54 5.57
CA LYS A 21 16.62 -6.86 4.68
C LYS A 21 15.59 -7.88 4.18
N GLY A 22 14.32 -7.62 4.47
CA GLY A 22 13.21 -8.47 4.05
C GLY A 22 12.99 -8.42 2.53
N PRO A 23 12.09 -9.25 1.99
CA PRO A 23 11.75 -9.28 0.57
C PRO A 23 10.94 -8.06 0.11
N HIS A 24 10.52 -7.19 1.05
CA HIS A 24 9.79 -5.98 0.72
C HIS A 24 10.70 -5.03 -0.09
N PRO A 25 10.21 -4.49 -1.23
CA PRO A 25 10.97 -3.54 -2.02
C PRO A 25 11.31 -2.29 -1.20
N ALA A 26 12.31 -1.54 -1.65
CA ALA A 26 12.60 -0.25 -1.05
C ALA A 26 11.41 0.71 -1.24
N THR A 27 11.19 1.60 -0.29
CA THR A 27 10.25 2.71 -0.43
C THR A 27 10.66 3.58 -1.62
N TYR A 28 9.67 4.06 -2.38
CA TYR A 28 9.92 4.95 -3.50
C TYR A 28 10.37 6.33 -3.01
N GLU A 29 11.51 6.79 -3.51
CA GLU A 29 12.07 8.11 -3.23
C GLU A 29 11.58 9.13 -4.28
N MET A 30 11.07 10.28 -3.85
CA MET A 30 10.50 11.30 -4.75
C MET A 30 11.53 11.93 -5.71
N SER A 31 12.82 11.90 -5.34
CA SER A 31 13.91 12.35 -6.23
C SER A 31 14.20 11.37 -7.36
N GLU A 32 13.76 10.12 -7.25
CA GLU A 32 13.99 9.09 -8.26
C GLU A 32 12.86 9.05 -9.28
N ARG A 33 13.15 8.56 -10.49
CA ARG A 33 12.13 8.38 -11.52
C ARG A 33 11.26 7.16 -11.20
N TRP A 34 9.95 7.28 -11.41
CA TRP A 34 9.02 6.15 -11.30
C TRP A 34 9.33 5.05 -12.34
N THR A 35 9.67 3.86 -11.86
CA THR A 35 10.00 2.67 -12.68
C THR A 35 8.97 1.55 -12.58
N HIS A 36 8.01 1.67 -11.65
CA HIS A 36 6.96 0.67 -11.45
C HIS A 36 5.85 0.80 -12.52
N PRO A 37 5.08 -0.26 -12.77
CA PRO A 37 3.88 -0.18 -13.59
C PRO A 37 2.85 0.84 -13.04
N PRO A 38 1.94 1.37 -13.88
CA PRO A 38 0.86 2.23 -13.41
C PRO A 38 0.01 1.54 -12.33
N ILE A 39 -0.36 2.27 -11.28
CA ILE A 39 -1.13 1.75 -10.14
C ILE A 39 -2.44 2.52 -10.03
N LEU A 40 -3.56 1.79 -9.91
CA LEU A 40 -4.88 2.33 -9.59
C LEU A 40 -5.42 1.58 -8.38
N TRP A 41 -5.65 2.31 -7.28
CA TRP A 41 -6.30 1.79 -6.08
C TRP A 41 -7.72 2.33 -6.04
N ALA A 42 -8.68 1.53 -6.50
CA ALA A 42 -10.09 1.85 -6.41
C ALA A 42 -10.58 1.64 -4.96
N ALA A 43 -11.47 2.52 -4.50
CA ALA A 43 -12.25 2.25 -3.30
C ALA A 43 -13.15 1.03 -3.57
N THR A 44 -13.37 0.21 -2.54
CA THR A 44 -14.20 -1.00 -2.64
C THR A 44 -15.29 -1.06 -1.58
N ASP A 45 -15.31 -0.11 -0.65
CA ASP A 45 -16.21 -0.10 0.51
C ASP A 45 -17.42 0.83 0.29
N GLU A 46 -17.58 1.42 -0.90
CA GLU A 46 -18.80 2.18 -1.18
C GLU A 46 -20.03 1.27 -1.24
N ASP A 47 -20.94 1.42 -0.28
CA ASP A 47 -22.30 0.90 -0.41
C ASP A 47 -23.11 1.85 -1.32
N VAL A 48 -23.11 1.55 -2.62
CA VAL A 48 -23.95 2.26 -3.59
C VAL A 48 -25.39 1.71 -3.62
N GLY A 49 -25.77 0.91 -2.61
CA GLY A 49 -27.08 0.30 -2.44
C GLY A 49 -28.12 1.24 -1.84
N GLY A 50 -28.82 1.99 -2.70
CA GLY A 50 -30.14 2.53 -2.39
C GLY A 50 -30.26 4.05 -2.44
N SER A 51 -30.44 4.59 -3.65
CA SER A 51 -31.06 5.90 -3.86
C SER A 51 -31.86 5.86 -5.16
N HIS A 52 -33.19 5.89 -5.03
CA HIS A 52 -34.15 5.93 -6.14
C HIS A 52 -33.98 7.18 -7.00
N GLY A 53 -34.02 7.04 -8.34
CA GLY A 53 -34.49 8.11 -9.23
C GLY A 53 -33.80 8.22 -10.61
N GLY A 54 -34.53 7.83 -11.67
CA GLY A 54 -34.51 8.55 -12.94
C GLY A 54 -33.65 7.97 -14.06
N HIS A 55 -34.30 7.71 -15.20
CA HIS A 55 -33.70 7.39 -16.49
C HIS A 55 -32.53 8.33 -16.85
N GLY A 56 -31.34 7.78 -17.10
CA GLY A 56 -30.21 8.52 -17.67
C GLY A 56 -29.32 7.54 -18.40
N SER A 57 -29.08 7.82 -19.67
CA SER A 57 -28.13 7.14 -20.54
C SER A 57 -26.80 6.86 -19.82
N SER A 58 -26.22 5.68 -20.07
CA SER A 58 -24.82 5.36 -19.74
C SER A 58 -23.86 6.17 -20.61
N GLU A 59 -24.03 7.48 -20.68
CA GLU A 59 -23.09 8.38 -21.34
C GLU A 59 -21.94 8.63 -20.36
N PHE A 60 -20.77 8.13 -20.71
CA PHE A 60 -19.52 8.61 -20.14
C PHE A 60 -19.43 10.11 -20.43
N SER A 61 -19.86 10.92 -19.46
CA SER A 61 -19.76 12.36 -19.50
C SER A 61 -18.57 12.78 -18.65
N VAL A 62 -17.69 13.61 -19.21
CA VAL A 62 -16.51 14.11 -18.51
C VAL A 62 -16.96 15.17 -17.49
N GLY A 63 -16.61 14.96 -16.21
CA GLY A 63 -16.85 15.91 -15.13
C GLY A 63 -15.85 17.08 -15.10
N GLY A 64 -15.55 17.60 -13.91
CA GLY A 64 -14.55 18.65 -13.70
C GLY A 64 -13.12 18.13 -13.58
N GLY A 65 -12.12 19.02 -13.63
CA GLY A 65 -10.70 18.69 -13.45
C GLY A 65 -9.95 19.71 -12.60
N ALA A 66 -8.96 19.23 -11.85
CA ALA A 66 -8.03 20.05 -11.07
C ALA A 66 -6.58 19.62 -11.38
N SER A 67 -5.64 20.57 -11.38
CA SER A 67 -4.22 20.32 -11.68
C SER A 67 -3.32 21.19 -10.81
N GLY A 68 -2.10 20.72 -10.55
CA GLY A 68 -1.07 21.40 -9.76
C GLY A 68 0.33 20.88 -10.07
N THR A 69 1.35 21.70 -9.80
CA THR A 69 2.76 21.37 -9.99
C THR A 69 3.50 21.58 -8.67
N TRP A 70 3.41 20.56 -7.82
CA TRP A 70 4.30 20.32 -6.68
C TRP A 70 5.78 20.59 -7.02
#